data_AF-A0A4P7QJT9-F1
#
_entry.id   AF-A0A4P7QJT9-F1
#
_cell.length_a   1.000
_cell.length_b   1.000
_cell.length_c   1.000
_cell.angle_alpha   90.00
_cell.angle_beta   90.00
_cell.angle_gamma   90.00
#
_symmetry.space_group_name_H-M   'P 1'
#
loop_
_entity.id
_entity.type
_entity.pdbx_description
1 polymer ?
#
loop_
_entity_poly.entity_id
_entity_poly.type
_entity_poly.pdbx_seq_one_letter_code
_entity_poly.pdbx_strand_id
1 'polypeptide(L)'
;MQTPIPFYLEEILDAVRDNKDGDVADYIPELAHADPDKLGIAMCTTSGHVYAVGDADYEFTIQSISKPFVYALALQELGPDKVAETVGVEPSGEAFNEMSLGDDGRPVNPMINAGAIAVNQLINGAESSPEERVETIRKFLSRLAGRELTIDAEVNDSELQGADRNMSLAYMLRTYGIIEDAADDAVLTYTNQCSTLVTVKDLAVMSATLANGGRQPVTGEKILDADVCRLTMAVMSSAGMYNQAGRWMAQVGIPAKSGVAGGLIGTLPGLLGISTLSPRLNEEGNSVRGVEAFKLMSKDMGLHLMSTVERYGVNAVRSVRREGDDAVVRLQGYINFNAAESILHEVFAQYELEEKNILLDFSFVSGSSKIARRMLKEGLRRLREDGHHIAAIDPDGILSDRTLSDGTEVPLRDSSDVPAVASLVGDEKHKDAEQTSRDNQPDGEDYEINGQGV
;
A
#
# COMPACT_ATOMS: atom_id res chain seq x y z
N MET A 1 15.43 -24.22 0.79
CA MET A 1 14.93 -23.77 -0.52
C MET A 1 14.90 -22.25 -0.50
N GLN A 2 15.46 -21.58 -1.51
CA GLN A 2 15.31 -20.12 -1.63
C GLN A 2 13.93 -19.81 -2.24
N THR A 3 13.30 -18.71 -1.83
CA THR A 3 12.05 -18.24 -2.44
C THR A 3 12.28 -17.96 -3.94
N PRO A 4 11.32 -18.23 -4.83
CA PRO A 4 11.46 -17.94 -6.26
C PRO A 4 11.34 -16.45 -6.59
N ILE A 5 10.91 -15.60 -5.65
CA ILE A 5 10.64 -14.18 -5.90
C ILE A 5 11.88 -13.41 -6.40
N PRO A 6 13.06 -13.49 -5.77
CA PRO A 6 14.26 -12.83 -6.28
C PRO A 6 14.64 -13.27 -7.69
N PHE A 7 14.48 -14.55 -8.03
CA PHE A 7 14.74 -15.06 -9.38
C PHE A 7 13.82 -14.42 -10.42
N TYR A 8 12.53 -14.31 -10.12
CA TYR A 8 11.60 -13.60 -10.99
C TYR A 8 11.96 -12.10 -11.13
N LEU A 9 12.38 -11.44 -10.04
CA LEU A 9 12.84 -10.05 -10.14
C LEU A 9 14.10 -9.91 -11.02
N GLU A 10 14.99 -10.90 -11.02
CA GLU A 10 16.15 -10.96 -11.93
C GLU A 10 15.69 -11.09 -13.38
N GLU A 11 14.72 -11.96 -13.69
CA GLU A 11 14.14 -12.09 -15.03
C GLU A 11 13.56 -10.75 -15.53
N ILE A 12 12.88 -10.01 -14.65
CA ILE A 12 12.35 -8.67 -14.96
C ILE A 12 13.48 -7.69 -15.26
N LEU A 13 14.54 -7.68 -14.44
CA LEU A 13 15.69 -6.81 -14.70
C LEU A 13 16.38 -7.15 -16.01
N ASP A 14 16.56 -8.43 -16.31
CA ASP A 14 17.21 -8.89 -17.54
C ASP A 14 16.38 -8.54 -18.77
N ALA A 15 15.05 -8.65 -18.70
CA ALA A 15 14.15 -8.27 -19.79
C ALA A 15 14.24 -6.78 -20.18
N VAL A 16 14.57 -5.90 -19.23
CA VAL A 16 14.66 -4.44 -19.49
C VAL A 16 16.11 -3.93 -19.58
N ARG A 17 17.12 -4.75 -19.25
CA ARG A 17 18.53 -4.34 -19.07
C ARG A 17 19.13 -3.64 -20.29
N ASP A 18 18.81 -4.15 -21.47
CA ASP A 18 19.35 -3.70 -22.75
C ASP A 18 18.61 -2.48 -23.32
N ASN A 19 17.49 -2.07 -22.70
CA ASN A 19 16.84 -0.82 -23.06
C ASN A 19 17.69 0.37 -22.57
N LYS A 20 18.26 1.07 -23.54
CA LYS A 20 19.17 2.20 -23.34
C LYS A 20 18.52 3.55 -23.70
N ASP A 21 17.23 3.59 -24.00
CA ASP A 21 16.51 4.81 -24.35
C ASP A 21 16.44 5.80 -23.19
N GLY A 22 16.17 7.06 -23.52
CA GLY A 22 16.07 8.18 -22.57
C GLY A 22 17.41 8.74 -22.13
N ASP A 23 17.36 9.80 -21.34
CA ASP A 23 18.52 10.55 -20.87
C ASP A 23 18.47 10.74 -19.35
N VAL A 24 19.63 10.93 -18.71
CA VAL A 24 19.66 11.31 -17.28
C VAL A 24 19.18 12.76 -17.14
N ALA A 25 18.63 13.11 -15.97
CA ALA A 25 18.28 14.50 -15.68
C ALA A 25 19.54 15.38 -15.68
N ASP A 26 19.54 16.44 -16.47
CA ASP A 26 20.71 17.30 -16.71
C ASP A 26 20.59 18.72 -16.12
N TYR A 27 19.39 19.10 -15.66
CA TYR A 27 19.14 20.42 -15.07
C TYR A 27 19.67 20.55 -13.63
N ILE A 28 20.01 19.43 -12.98
CA ILE A 28 20.74 19.37 -11.71
C ILE A 28 22.12 18.75 -12.01
N PRO A 29 23.23 19.50 -11.90
CA PRO A 29 24.58 19.03 -12.20
C PRO A 29 24.94 17.65 -11.62
N GLU A 30 24.57 17.36 -10.38
CA GLU A 30 24.87 16.12 -9.66
C GLU A 30 24.11 14.94 -10.27
N LEU A 31 22.88 15.15 -10.73
CA LEU A 31 22.10 14.12 -11.42
C LEU A 31 22.61 13.88 -12.85
N ALA A 32 23.17 14.91 -13.49
CA ALA A 32 23.77 14.79 -14.82
C ALA A 32 25.00 13.84 -14.83
N HIS A 33 25.61 13.63 -13.66
CA HIS A 33 26.74 12.74 -13.44
C HIS A 33 26.34 11.35 -12.92
N ALA A 34 25.04 11.07 -12.74
CA ALA A 34 24.58 9.76 -12.32
C ALA A 34 24.98 8.68 -13.33
N ASP A 35 25.42 7.51 -12.83
CA ASP A 35 25.71 6.35 -13.66
C ASP A 35 24.42 5.87 -14.36
N PRO A 36 24.30 6.04 -15.69
CA PRO A 36 23.05 5.77 -16.40
C PRO A 36 22.73 4.27 -16.46
N ASP A 37 23.69 3.39 -16.15
CA ASP A 37 23.51 1.94 -16.25
C ASP A 37 23.04 1.30 -14.93
N LYS A 38 22.90 2.08 -13.85
CA LYS A 38 22.27 1.61 -12.61
C LYS A 38 20.89 1.02 -12.87
N LEU A 39 20.66 -0.16 -12.29
CA LEU A 39 19.40 -0.88 -12.43
C LEU A 39 19.12 -1.73 -11.19
N GLY A 40 18.07 -1.38 -10.46
CA GLY A 40 17.65 -2.11 -9.26
C GLY A 40 16.13 -2.21 -9.15
N ILE A 41 15.66 -3.26 -8.48
CA ILE A 41 14.24 -3.47 -8.18
C ILE A 41 14.08 -4.08 -6.79
N ALA A 42 13.04 -3.67 -6.08
CA ALA A 42 12.65 -4.27 -4.82
C ALA A 42 11.13 -4.35 -4.67
N MET A 43 10.70 -5.31 -3.87
CA MET A 43 9.32 -5.53 -3.47
C MET A 43 9.27 -5.80 -1.97
N CYS A 44 8.34 -5.15 -1.27
CA CYS A 44 8.07 -5.39 0.14
C CYS A 44 6.60 -5.78 0.31
N THR A 45 6.35 -6.96 0.88
CA THR A 45 4.98 -7.42 1.16
C THR A 45 4.42 -6.77 2.42
N THR A 46 3.09 -6.72 2.56
CA THR A 46 2.44 -6.27 3.81
C THR A 46 2.78 -7.14 5.02
N SER A 47 3.32 -8.35 4.80
CA SER A 47 3.84 -9.25 5.83
C SER A 47 5.28 -8.96 6.27
N GLY A 48 5.94 -7.94 5.71
CA GLY A 48 7.27 -7.50 6.15
C GLY A 48 8.45 -8.16 5.44
N HIS A 49 8.21 -8.96 4.39
CA HIS A 49 9.29 -9.58 3.63
C HIS A 49 9.75 -8.64 2.52
N VAL A 50 11.06 -8.41 2.42
CA VAL A 50 11.68 -7.57 1.39
C VAL A 50 12.50 -8.44 0.45
N TYR A 51 12.22 -8.35 -0.85
CA TYR A 51 12.93 -9.02 -1.93
C TYR A 51 13.53 -7.95 -2.83
N ALA A 52 14.81 -8.08 -3.19
CA ALA A 52 15.49 -7.06 -3.98
C ALA A 52 16.67 -7.65 -4.75
N VAL A 53 16.91 -7.15 -5.96
CA VAL A 53 17.99 -7.58 -6.86
C VAL A 53 18.52 -6.39 -7.68
N GLY A 54 19.72 -6.55 -8.25
CA GLY A 54 20.43 -5.46 -8.95
C GLY A 54 21.06 -4.44 -7.99
N ASP A 55 21.14 -3.18 -8.42
CA ASP A 55 21.67 -2.04 -7.63
C ASP A 55 20.70 -1.57 -6.51
N ALA A 56 20.00 -2.49 -5.84
CA ALA A 56 18.91 -2.15 -4.92
C ALA A 56 19.34 -1.47 -3.62
N ASP A 57 20.63 -1.56 -3.27
CA ASP A 57 21.26 -0.91 -2.10
C ASP A 57 21.96 0.42 -2.45
N TYR A 58 21.94 0.84 -3.72
CA TYR A 58 22.52 2.12 -4.12
C TYR A 58 21.65 3.28 -3.59
N GLU A 59 22.29 4.24 -2.92
CA GLU A 59 21.60 5.44 -2.42
C GLU A 59 21.49 6.51 -3.51
N PHE A 60 20.32 7.13 -3.58
CA PHE A 60 20.01 8.24 -4.48
C PHE A 60 18.99 9.16 -3.82
N THR A 61 18.91 10.42 -4.27
CA THR A 61 17.92 11.36 -3.74
C THR A 61 16.50 10.96 -4.12
N ILE A 62 15.59 10.99 -3.14
CA ILE A 62 14.18 10.57 -3.31
C ILE A 62 13.40 11.46 -4.29
N GLN A 63 13.76 12.73 -4.44
CA GLN A 63 13.14 13.65 -5.39
C GLN A 63 11.60 13.72 -5.20
N SER A 64 10.85 13.86 -6.30
CA SER A 64 9.39 13.92 -6.30
C SER A 64 8.68 12.68 -5.74
N ILE A 65 9.39 11.57 -5.48
CA ILE A 65 8.82 10.39 -4.79
C ILE A 65 8.46 10.71 -3.34
N SER A 66 9.07 11.74 -2.74
CA SER A 66 8.76 12.21 -1.38
C SER A 66 7.36 12.79 -1.24
N LYS A 67 6.80 13.37 -2.31
CA LYS A 67 5.52 14.12 -2.30
C LYS A 67 4.35 13.33 -1.74
N PRO A 68 4.04 12.09 -2.17
CA PRO A 68 2.96 11.31 -1.58
C PRO A 68 3.14 11.09 -0.07
N PHE A 69 4.38 10.87 0.39
CA PHE A 69 4.64 10.65 1.81
C PHE A 69 4.42 11.92 2.63
N VAL A 70 4.92 13.07 2.19
CA VAL A 70 4.71 14.34 2.90
C VAL A 70 3.26 14.81 2.83
N TYR A 71 2.55 14.53 1.74
CA TYR A 71 1.09 14.69 1.68
C TYR A 71 0.36 13.82 2.72
N ALA A 72 0.75 12.56 2.86
CA ALA A 72 0.21 11.68 3.89
C ALA A 72 0.47 12.23 5.31
N LEU A 73 1.66 12.80 5.56
CA LEU A 73 1.97 13.44 6.84
C LEU A 73 1.04 14.64 7.11
N ALA A 74 0.86 15.54 6.14
CA ALA A 74 -0.04 16.69 6.29
C ALA A 74 -1.49 16.25 6.58
N LEU A 75 -1.97 15.22 5.89
CA LEU A 75 -3.28 14.62 6.15
C LEU A 75 -3.39 14.02 7.55
N GLN A 76 -2.32 13.40 8.06
CA GLN A 76 -2.28 12.81 9.39
C GLN A 76 -2.29 13.87 10.50
N GLU A 77 -1.60 15.00 10.30
CA GLU A 77 -1.50 16.08 11.29
C GLU A 77 -2.75 16.97 11.33
N LEU A 78 -3.31 17.29 10.16
CA LEU A 78 -4.35 18.33 10.03
C LEU A 78 -5.72 17.79 9.61
N GLY A 79 -5.78 16.56 9.11
CA GLY A 79 -6.99 16.00 8.50
C GLY A 79 -7.25 16.47 7.07
N PRO A 80 -8.10 15.76 6.32
CA PRO A 80 -8.33 16.01 4.89
C PRO A 80 -8.98 17.38 4.62
N ASP A 81 -9.91 17.83 5.46
CA ASP A 81 -10.63 19.07 5.24
C ASP A 81 -9.69 20.28 5.28
N LYS A 82 -8.77 20.31 6.26
CA LYS A 82 -7.81 21.40 6.41
C LYS A 82 -6.78 21.41 5.29
N VAL A 83 -6.28 20.24 4.88
CA VAL A 83 -5.33 20.12 3.76
C VAL A 83 -6.00 20.52 2.43
N ALA A 84 -7.28 20.20 2.26
CA ALA A 84 -8.04 20.58 1.07
C ALA A 84 -8.15 22.11 0.89
N GLU A 85 -8.12 22.90 1.97
CA GLU A 85 -8.07 24.37 1.87
C GLU A 85 -6.79 24.88 1.16
N THR A 86 -5.72 24.09 1.15
CA THR A 86 -4.42 24.46 0.56
C THR A 86 -4.19 23.84 -0.81
N VAL A 87 -4.62 22.58 -1.02
CA VAL A 87 -4.32 21.82 -2.25
C VAL A 87 -5.52 20.97 -2.69
N GLY A 88 -5.75 20.90 -3.99
CA GLY A 88 -6.75 20.01 -4.58
C GLY A 88 -6.31 18.54 -4.65
N VAL A 89 -7.11 17.73 -5.34
CA VAL A 89 -6.84 16.30 -5.62
C VAL A 89 -7.03 15.91 -7.08
N GLU A 90 -7.27 16.91 -7.94
CA GLU A 90 -7.60 16.71 -9.34
C GLU A 90 -6.35 16.49 -10.19
N PRO A 91 -6.39 15.59 -11.19
CA PRO A 91 -5.30 15.44 -12.13
C PRO A 91 -5.05 16.76 -12.86
N SER A 92 -3.79 17.14 -13.05
CA SER A 92 -3.45 18.27 -13.93
C SER A 92 -3.61 17.84 -15.39
N GLY A 93 -4.60 18.36 -16.09
CA GLY A 93 -4.74 18.22 -17.54
C GLY A 93 -3.88 19.24 -18.28
N GLU A 94 -2.99 18.74 -19.14
CA GLU A 94 -2.16 19.46 -20.12
C GLU A 94 -1.02 20.37 -19.61
N ALA A 95 0.05 20.39 -20.42
CA ALA A 95 1.20 21.29 -20.35
C ALA A 95 0.86 22.77 -20.62
N PHE A 96 -0.42 23.16 -20.57
CA PHE A 96 -0.89 24.45 -21.09
C PHE A 96 -1.45 25.43 -20.04
N ASN A 97 -1.55 25.03 -18.76
CA ASN A 97 -1.56 25.99 -17.66
C ASN A 97 -0.20 25.91 -16.97
N GLU A 98 0.75 26.74 -17.42
CA GLU A 98 2.11 26.84 -16.85
C GLU A 98 2.11 26.99 -15.31
N MET A 99 0.98 27.40 -14.72
CA MET A 99 0.82 27.63 -13.29
C MET A 99 0.23 26.45 -12.51
N SER A 100 -0.47 25.50 -13.15
CA SER A 100 -1.13 24.34 -12.48
C SER A 100 -1.93 24.68 -11.21
N LEU A 101 -2.55 25.87 -11.18
CA LEU A 101 -3.47 26.32 -10.14
C LEU A 101 -4.92 26.20 -10.62
N GLY A 102 -5.85 25.96 -9.71
CA GLY A 102 -7.28 26.08 -9.94
C GLY A 102 -7.74 27.55 -9.95
N ASP A 103 -9.03 27.76 -10.25
CA ASP A 103 -9.62 29.12 -10.32
C ASP A 103 -9.54 29.89 -8.99
N ASP A 104 -9.37 29.17 -7.88
CA ASP A 104 -9.22 29.70 -6.53
C ASP A 104 -7.76 29.91 -6.10
N GLY A 105 -6.80 29.71 -7.02
CA GLY A 105 -5.37 29.86 -6.76
C GLY A 105 -4.72 28.68 -6.04
N ARG A 106 -5.47 27.64 -5.65
CA ARG A 106 -4.89 26.44 -5.04
C ARG A 106 -4.22 25.56 -6.10
N PRO A 107 -3.07 24.93 -5.82
CA PRO A 107 -2.53 23.90 -6.69
C PRO A 107 -3.51 22.76 -6.86
N VAL A 108 -3.63 22.24 -8.08
CA VAL A 108 -4.66 21.24 -8.42
C VAL A 108 -4.48 19.89 -7.72
N ASN A 109 -3.24 19.51 -7.36
CA ASN A 109 -2.93 18.31 -6.57
C ASN A 109 -1.55 18.40 -5.89
N PRO A 110 -1.27 17.56 -4.87
CA PRO A 110 0.02 17.52 -4.18
C PRO A 110 1.17 16.83 -4.95
N MET A 111 0.92 16.23 -6.12
CA MET A 111 1.95 15.50 -6.89
C MET A 111 2.77 16.40 -7.82
N ILE A 112 2.25 17.59 -8.12
CA ILE A 112 2.97 18.68 -8.80
C ILE A 112 3.80 19.52 -7.82
N ASN A 113 4.80 20.27 -8.32
CA ASN A 113 5.70 21.05 -7.45
C ASN A 113 4.96 22.12 -6.66
N ALA A 114 4.02 22.86 -7.27
CA ALA A 114 3.26 23.90 -6.58
C ALA A 114 2.48 23.32 -5.38
N GLY A 115 1.82 22.18 -5.58
CA GLY A 115 1.11 21.48 -4.50
C GLY A 115 2.06 20.94 -3.44
N ALA A 116 3.20 20.39 -3.84
CA ALA A 116 4.19 19.88 -2.89
C ALA A 116 4.80 20.98 -2.02
N ILE A 117 5.12 22.15 -2.59
CA ILE A 117 5.60 23.33 -1.85
C ILE A 117 4.50 23.79 -0.88
N ALA A 118 3.26 23.90 -1.36
CA ALA A 118 2.13 24.32 -0.53
C ALA A 118 1.83 23.34 0.61
N VAL A 119 1.97 22.03 0.38
CA VAL A 119 1.81 20.99 1.40
C VAL A 119 2.97 20.97 2.39
N ASN A 120 4.20 21.19 1.92
CA ASN A 120 5.39 21.15 2.77
C ASN A 120 5.28 22.15 3.93
N GLN A 121 4.85 23.40 3.68
CA GLN A 121 4.72 24.43 4.72
C GLN A 121 3.81 23.99 5.89
N LEU A 122 2.82 23.12 5.62
CA LEU A 122 1.80 22.73 6.58
C LEU A 122 2.37 21.86 7.70
N ILE A 123 3.50 21.22 7.45
CA ILE A 123 4.13 20.26 8.35
C ILE A 123 4.65 20.97 9.60
N ASN A 124 4.34 20.40 10.76
CA ASN A 124 4.72 20.93 12.08
C ASN A 124 4.08 22.30 12.43
N GLY A 125 3.10 22.75 11.65
CA GLY A 125 2.31 23.96 11.89
C GLY A 125 2.94 25.27 11.42
N ALA A 126 2.14 26.35 11.42
CA ALA A 126 2.49 27.66 10.86
C ALA A 126 3.67 28.36 11.56
N GLU A 127 3.94 28.04 12.83
CA GLU A 127 5.03 28.63 13.61
C GLU A 127 6.34 27.82 13.51
N SER A 128 6.37 26.72 12.74
CA SER A 128 7.56 25.88 12.60
C SER A 128 8.67 26.63 11.86
N SER A 129 9.89 26.59 12.40
CA SER A 129 11.05 27.06 11.64
C SER A 129 11.32 26.14 10.43
N PRO A 130 12.02 26.62 9.39
CA PRO A 130 12.45 25.78 8.28
C PRO A 130 13.23 24.54 8.73
N GLU A 131 14.15 24.69 9.68
CA GLU A 131 14.98 23.59 10.20
C GLU A 131 14.15 22.54 10.96
N GLU A 132 13.22 22.98 11.80
CA GLU A 132 12.31 22.10 12.54
C GLU A 132 11.41 21.30 11.60
N ARG A 133 10.93 21.95 10.53
CA ARG A 133 10.09 21.34 9.50
C ARG A 133 10.88 20.29 8.71
N VAL A 134 12.10 20.63 8.29
CA VAL A 134 13.01 19.70 7.59
C VAL A 134 13.28 18.47 8.45
N GLU A 135 13.61 18.65 9.73
CA GLU A 135 13.88 17.52 10.62
C GLU A 135 12.63 16.67 10.91
N THR A 136 11.45 17.30 11.00
CA THR A 136 10.18 16.59 11.15
C THR A 136 9.90 15.69 9.93
N ILE A 137 10.08 16.22 8.72
CA ILE A 137 9.93 15.47 7.48
C ILE A 137 10.95 14.33 7.41
N ARG A 138 12.23 14.60 7.68
CA ARG A 138 13.30 13.58 7.64
C ARG A 138 13.03 12.45 8.62
N LYS A 139 12.62 12.76 9.87
CA LYS A 139 12.24 11.75 10.87
C LYS A 139 11.05 10.92 10.41
N PHE A 140 10.04 11.55 9.82
CA PHE A 140 8.88 10.84 9.29
C PHE A 140 9.26 9.88 8.15
N LEU A 141 10.03 10.34 7.17
CA LEU A 141 10.53 9.49 6.09
C LEU A 141 11.39 8.34 6.63
N SER A 142 12.20 8.60 7.66
CA SER A 142 13.01 7.58 8.35
C SER A 142 12.14 6.50 9.02
N ARG A 143 11.04 6.89 9.68
CA ARG A 143 10.08 5.93 10.25
C ARG A 143 9.47 5.04 9.18
N LEU A 144 9.08 5.62 8.03
CA LEU A 144 8.55 4.85 6.90
C LEU A 144 9.58 3.86 6.34
N ALA A 145 10.84 4.27 6.20
CA ALA A 145 11.93 3.41 5.72
C ALA A 145 12.35 2.34 6.75
N GLY A 146 12.10 2.56 8.04
CA GLY A 146 12.54 1.68 9.12
C GLY A 146 14.02 1.83 9.47
N ARG A 147 14.68 2.89 8.98
CA ARG A 147 16.07 3.27 9.28
C ARG A 147 16.21 4.78 9.27
N GLU A 148 17.31 5.27 9.85
CA GLU A 148 17.64 6.68 9.76
C GLU A 148 18.06 7.06 8.33
N LEU A 149 17.41 8.08 7.75
CA LEU A 149 17.72 8.65 6.44
C LEU A 149 18.46 9.98 6.60
N THR A 150 19.36 10.30 5.66
CA THR A 150 20.12 11.55 5.65
C THR A 150 19.74 12.42 4.46
N ILE A 151 20.06 13.70 4.51
CA ILE A 151 19.86 14.64 3.41
C ILE A 151 21.20 14.86 2.73
N ASP A 152 21.21 14.81 1.40
CA ASP A 152 22.36 15.15 0.57
C ASP A 152 22.48 16.67 0.44
N ALA A 153 23.44 17.25 1.14
CA ALA A 153 23.65 18.70 1.14
C ALA A 153 24.18 19.23 -0.21
N GLU A 154 24.95 18.42 -0.96
CA GLU A 154 25.51 18.85 -2.24
C GLU A 154 24.41 18.95 -3.30
N VAL A 155 23.53 17.95 -3.38
CA VAL A 155 22.35 18.00 -4.26
C VAL A 155 21.40 19.12 -3.84
N ASN A 156 21.22 19.34 -2.53
CA ASN A 156 20.39 20.43 -2.02
C ASN A 156 20.91 21.80 -2.47
N ASP A 157 22.19 22.09 -2.26
CA ASP A 157 22.80 23.37 -2.62
C ASP A 157 22.71 23.62 -4.14
N SER A 158 22.89 22.58 -4.94
CA SER A 158 22.80 22.67 -6.39
C SER A 158 21.37 22.88 -6.90
N GLU A 159 20.39 22.15 -6.34
CA GLU A 159 18.98 22.39 -6.65
C GLU A 159 18.55 23.82 -6.29
N LEU A 160 19.01 24.36 -5.17
CA LEU A 160 18.71 25.74 -4.75
C LEU A 160 19.30 26.79 -5.71
N GLN A 161 20.50 26.55 -6.24
CA GLN A 161 21.11 27.44 -7.24
C GLN A 161 20.31 27.50 -8.55
N GLY A 162 19.65 26.39 -8.92
CA GLY A 162 18.81 26.28 -10.12
C GLY A 162 17.31 26.45 -9.87
N ALA A 163 16.89 26.89 -8.68
CA ALA A 163 15.49 26.80 -8.23
C ALA A 163 14.53 27.87 -8.79
N ASP A 164 14.90 28.65 -9.81
CA ASP A 164 14.11 29.77 -10.35
C ASP A 164 12.63 29.42 -10.60
N ARG A 165 12.37 28.22 -11.15
CA ARG A 165 11.00 27.75 -11.38
C ARG A 165 10.25 27.52 -10.08
N ASN A 166 10.85 26.87 -9.09
CA ASN A 166 10.20 26.63 -7.80
C ASN A 166 10.03 27.94 -7.02
N MET A 167 10.98 28.88 -7.12
CA MET A 167 10.86 30.23 -6.56
C MET A 167 9.69 31.00 -7.19
N SER A 168 9.54 30.93 -8.51
CA SER A 168 8.41 31.53 -9.21
C SER A 168 7.07 30.96 -8.72
N LEU A 169 6.98 29.62 -8.56
CA LEU A 169 5.80 28.97 -7.99
C LEU A 169 5.54 29.44 -6.56
N ALA A 170 6.56 29.52 -5.70
CA ALA A 170 6.41 29.97 -4.33
C ALA A 170 5.90 31.42 -4.23
N TYR A 171 6.46 32.35 -5.02
CA TYR A 171 5.95 33.73 -5.08
C TYR A 171 4.51 33.82 -5.58
N MET A 172 4.16 32.99 -6.56
CA MET A 172 2.79 32.91 -7.06
C MET A 172 1.84 32.43 -5.96
N LEU A 173 2.19 31.35 -5.25
CA LEU A 173 1.38 30.83 -4.15
C LEU A 173 1.22 31.85 -3.02
N ARG A 174 2.25 32.64 -2.72
CA ARG A 174 2.16 33.77 -1.78
C ARG A 174 1.18 34.84 -2.26
N THR A 175 1.17 35.14 -3.55
CA THR A 175 0.26 36.14 -4.14
C THR A 175 -1.20 35.74 -3.96
N TYR A 176 -1.50 34.45 -4.03
CA TYR A 176 -2.83 33.89 -3.78
C TYR A 176 -3.12 33.61 -2.29
N GLY A 177 -2.16 33.88 -1.39
CA GLY A 177 -2.31 33.59 0.04
C GLY A 177 -2.37 32.10 0.38
N ILE A 178 -1.86 31.24 -0.52
CA ILE A 178 -1.80 29.78 -0.30
C ILE A 178 -0.64 29.42 0.61
N ILE A 179 0.49 30.13 0.48
CA ILE A 179 1.61 29.98 1.40
C ILE A 179 1.90 31.28 2.16
N GLU A 180 2.22 31.15 3.44
CA GLU A 180 2.59 32.26 4.33
C GLU A 180 4.10 32.41 4.48
N ASP A 181 4.83 31.28 4.43
CA ASP A 181 6.29 31.19 4.45
C ASP A 181 6.94 32.02 3.34
N ALA A 182 8.09 32.63 3.65
CA ALA A 182 8.91 33.32 2.66
C ALA A 182 9.23 32.36 1.50
N ALA A 183 9.30 32.89 0.27
CA ALA A 183 9.43 32.03 -0.91
C ALA A 183 10.71 31.19 -0.88
N ASP A 184 11.79 31.77 -0.37
CA ASP A 184 13.08 31.15 -0.10
C ASP A 184 12.96 30.03 0.94
N ASP A 185 12.28 30.26 2.06
CA ASP A 185 12.07 29.25 3.10
C ASP A 185 11.24 28.06 2.57
N ALA A 186 10.14 28.34 1.87
CA ALA A 186 9.27 27.31 1.32
C ALA A 186 9.98 26.42 0.27
N VAL A 187 10.85 27.04 -0.55
CA VAL A 187 11.67 26.30 -1.52
C VAL A 187 12.80 25.55 -0.81
N LEU A 188 13.42 26.13 0.22
CA LEU A 188 14.47 25.48 1.01
C LEU A 188 13.98 24.18 1.65
N THR A 189 12.83 24.21 2.33
CA THR A 189 12.30 23.03 3.03
C THR A 189 11.85 21.96 2.03
N TYR A 190 11.25 22.35 0.90
CA TYR A 190 10.89 21.42 -0.18
C TYR A 190 12.11 20.78 -0.85
N THR A 191 13.17 21.56 -1.08
CA THR A 191 14.42 21.05 -1.70
C THR A 191 15.14 20.07 -0.77
N ASN A 192 15.14 20.34 0.55
CA ASN A 192 15.66 19.41 1.57
C ASN A 192 14.88 18.08 1.58
N GLN A 193 13.55 18.14 1.46
CA GLN A 193 12.71 16.95 1.30
C GLN A 193 13.11 16.16 0.04
N CYS A 194 13.32 16.82 -1.11
CA CYS A 194 13.73 16.14 -2.35
C CYS A 194 15.14 15.53 -2.28
N SER A 195 16.02 16.12 -1.48
CA SER A 195 17.42 15.71 -1.34
C SER A 195 17.65 14.60 -0.31
N THR A 196 16.59 14.01 0.26
CA THR A 196 16.72 12.88 1.21
C THR A 196 17.22 11.63 0.46
N LEU A 197 18.28 10.99 0.97
CA LEU A 197 18.87 9.77 0.40
C LEU A 197 18.04 8.54 0.77
N VAL A 198 17.77 7.71 -0.24
CA VAL A 198 17.04 6.44 -0.12
C VAL A 198 17.65 5.40 -1.04
N THR A 199 17.40 4.13 -0.74
CA THR A 199 17.67 3.00 -1.63
C THR A 199 16.37 2.49 -2.26
N VAL A 200 16.49 1.58 -3.23
CA VAL A 200 15.33 0.88 -3.78
C VAL A 200 14.60 0.11 -2.67
N LYS A 201 15.34 -0.55 -1.77
CA LYS A 201 14.73 -1.28 -0.63
C LYS A 201 13.93 -0.36 0.29
N ASP A 202 14.46 0.82 0.63
CA ASP A 202 13.74 1.79 1.47
C ASP A 202 12.41 2.17 0.84
N LEU A 203 12.43 2.52 -0.45
CA LEU A 203 11.24 2.91 -1.18
C LEU A 203 10.19 1.79 -1.25
N ALA A 204 10.60 0.52 -1.39
CA ALA A 204 9.67 -0.60 -1.36
C ALA A 204 8.96 -0.70 0.00
N VAL A 205 9.70 -0.56 1.11
CA VAL A 205 9.17 -0.59 2.48
C VAL A 205 8.26 0.61 2.77
N MET A 206 8.67 1.81 2.36
CA MET A 206 7.86 3.03 2.49
C MET A 206 6.54 2.90 1.74
N SER A 207 6.57 2.43 0.49
CA SER A 207 5.38 2.13 -0.31
C SER A 207 4.51 1.05 0.33
N ALA A 208 5.12 -0.03 0.83
CA ALA A 208 4.41 -1.11 1.51
C ALA A 208 3.72 -0.64 2.79
N THR A 209 4.24 0.40 3.46
CA THR A 209 3.57 1.04 4.60
C THR A 209 2.24 1.66 4.18
N LEU A 210 2.18 2.35 3.04
CA LEU A 210 0.92 2.86 2.48
C LEU A 210 -0.03 1.71 2.08
N ALA A 211 0.49 0.66 1.44
CA ALA A 211 -0.28 -0.53 1.09
C ALA A 211 -0.88 -1.23 2.33
N ASN A 212 -0.14 -1.24 3.44
CA ASN A 212 -0.54 -1.87 4.70
C ASN A 212 -1.39 -0.95 5.60
N GLY A 213 -2.07 0.04 5.00
CA GLY A 213 -2.93 0.97 5.72
C GLY A 213 -2.21 1.76 6.80
N GLY A 214 -0.92 2.05 6.60
CA GLY A 214 -0.09 2.89 7.46
C GLY A 214 0.64 2.16 8.58
N ARG A 215 0.62 0.82 8.60
CA ARG A 215 1.49 0.03 9.47
C ARG A 215 2.77 -0.33 8.72
N GLN A 216 3.91 0.11 9.23
CA GLN A 216 5.22 -0.22 8.68
C GLN A 216 5.41 -1.75 8.75
N PRO A 217 5.63 -2.45 7.62
CA PRO A 217 5.48 -3.90 7.56
C PRO A 217 6.63 -4.68 8.22
N VAL A 218 7.83 -4.10 8.35
CA VAL A 218 9.02 -4.70 8.97
C VAL A 218 9.06 -4.44 10.47
N THR A 219 8.82 -3.21 10.91
CA THR A 219 8.88 -2.81 12.33
C THR A 219 7.56 -3.04 13.06
N GLY A 220 6.45 -3.16 12.32
CA GLY A 220 5.10 -3.27 12.85
C GLY A 220 4.53 -1.95 13.40
N GLU A 221 5.27 -0.84 13.33
CA GLU A 221 4.84 0.46 13.85
C GLU A 221 3.62 0.99 13.08
N LYS A 222 2.61 1.49 13.81
CA LYS A 222 1.48 2.20 13.19
C LYS A 222 1.86 3.67 13.03
N ILE A 223 2.17 4.07 11.79
CA ILE A 223 2.67 5.41 11.46
C ILE A 223 1.55 6.32 10.95
N LEU A 224 0.67 5.78 10.09
CA LEU A 224 -0.42 6.51 9.46
C LEU A 224 -1.76 5.81 9.66
N ASP A 225 -2.85 6.56 9.62
CA ASP A 225 -4.20 6.02 9.57
C ASP A 225 -4.54 5.46 8.19
N ALA A 226 -5.44 4.46 8.15
CA ALA A 226 -5.78 3.77 6.92
C ALA A 226 -6.51 4.69 5.92
N ASP A 227 -7.31 5.63 6.41
CA ASP A 227 -8.01 6.62 5.58
C ASP A 227 -7.04 7.60 4.92
N VAL A 228 -5.97 8.00 5.63
CA VAL A 228 -4.88 8.83 5.10
C VAL A 228 -4.14 8.10 3.98
N CYS A 229 -3.80 6.83 4.18
CA CYS A 229 -3.15 6.01 3.17
C CYS A 229 -4.04 5.84 1.93
N ARG A 230 -5.34 5.60 2.12
CA ARG A 230 -6.31 5.48 1.03
C ARG A 230 -6.36 6.75 0.18
N LEU A 231 -6.50 7.92 0.81
CA LEU A 231 -6.54 9.20 0.10
C LEU A 231 -5.22 9.48 -0.65
N THR A 232 -4.08 9.23 0.00
CA THR A 232 -2.75 9.37 -0.60
C THR A 232 -2.62 8.51 -1.86
N MET A 233 -2.97 7.22 -1.78
CA MET A 233 -2.93 6.31 -2.93
C MET A 233 -3.92 6.69 -4.03
N ALA A 234 -5.09 7.24 -3.68
CA ALA A 234 -6.05 7.74 -4.67
C ALA A 234 -5.45 8.89 -5.50
N VAL A 235 -4.80 9.86 -4.85
CA VAL A 235 -4.12 10.96 -5.54
C VAL A 235 -2.89 10.48 -6.32
N MET A 236 -2.13 9.50 -5.80
CA MET A 236 -1.07 8.85 -6.58
C MET A 236 -1.60 8.21 -7.86
N SER A 237 -2.78 7.58 -7.79
CA SER A 237 -3.41 6.93 -8.95
C SER A 237 -3.82 7.93 -10.03
N SER A 238 -4.35 9.09 -9.64
CA SER A 238 -4.84 10.10 -10.58
C SER A 238 -3.76 11.05 -11.08
N ALA A 239 -2.72 11.33 -10.29
CA ALA A 239 -1.75 12.40 -10.59
C ALA A 239 -0.27 12.01 -10.46
N GLY A 240 0.05 10.81 -9.94
CA GLY A 240 1.43 10.45 -9.61
C GLY A 240 2.36 10.23 -10.81
N MET A 241 1.79 9.85 -11.96
CA MET A 241 2.50 9.70 -13.24
C MET A 241 2.24 10.87 -14.20
N TYR A 242 1.91 12.04 -13.65
CA TYR A 242 1.72 13.30 -14.39
C TYR A 242 0.72 13.14 -15.56
N ASN A 243 1.07 13.64 -16.75
CA ASN A 243 0.25 13.58 -17.97
C ASN A 243 -0.03 12.13 -18.43
N GLN A 244 0.66 11.13 -17.87
CA GLN A 244 0.46 9.73 -18.20
C GLN A 244 -0.40 8.96 -17.19
N ALA A 245 -0.89 9.58 -16.11
CA ALA A 245 -1.62 8.87 -15.05
C ALA A 245 -2.81 8.04 -15.57
N GLY A 246 -3.60 8.57 -16.51
CA GLY A 246 -4.71 7.82 -17.13
C GLY A 246 -4.25 6.59 -17.91
N ARG A 247 -3.20 6.72 -18.75
CA ARG A 247 -2.62 5.60 -19.51
C ARG A 247 -1.97 4.57 -18.58
N TRP A 248 -1.28 5.05 -17.56
CA TRP A 248 -0.64 4.24 -16.53
C TRP A 248 -1.66 3.38 -15.78
N MET A 249 -2.76 3.98 -15.33
CA MET A 249 -3.80 3.22 -14.62
C MET A 249 -4.51 2.18 -15.50
N ALA A 250 -4.57 2.39 -16.82
CA ALA A 250 -5.15 1.42 -17.73
C ALA A 250 -4.19 0.28 -18.12
N GLN A 251 -2.88 0.55 -18.20
CA GLN A 251 -1.88 -0.43 -18.65
C GLN A 251 -1.18 -1.18 -17.51
N VAL A 252 -0.95 -0.49 -16.39
CA VAL A 252 -0.21 -1.01 -15.22
C VAL A 252 -1.14 -1.13 -14.02
N GLY A 253 -1.99 -0.12 -13.77
CA GLY A 253 -2.98 -0.18 -12.71
C GLY A 253 -2.42 -0.20 -11.29
N ILE A 254 -1.18 0.26 -11.09
CA ILE A 254 -0.53 0.34 -9.78
C ILE A 254 -0.40 1.83 -9.40
N PRO A 255 -1.02 2.33 -8.33
CA PRO A 255 -0.76 3.69 -7.83
C PRO A 255 0.75 3.95 -7.70
N ALA A 256 1.29 4.98 -8.37
CA ALA A 256 2.74 5.12 -8.54
C ALA A 256 3.22 6.57 -8.50
N LYS A 257 4.52 6.76 -8.30
CA LYS A 257 5.19 8.07 -8.38
C LYS A 257 6.64 7.90 -8.86
N SER A 258 7.01 8.63 -9.91
CA SER A 258 8.40 8.72 -10.40
C SER A 258 9.16 9.89 -9.78
N GLY A 259 10.48 9.77 -9.71
CA GLY A 259 11.44 10.82 -9.39
C GLY A 259 12.50 10.96 -10.49
N VAL A 260 13.02 12.18 -10.66
CA VAL A 260 13.99 12.49 -11.73
C VAL A 260 15.37 11.84 -11.53
N ALA A 261 15.67 11.35 -10.33
CA ALA A 261 16.85 10.54 -10.07
C ALA A 261 16.74 9.10 -10.63
N GLY A 262 15.64 8.78 -11.34
CA GLY A 262 15.39 7.45 -11.93
C GLY A 262 14.65 6.49 -11.01
N GLY A 263 14.28 6.93 -9.80
CA GLY A 263 13.43 6.16 -8.91
C GLY A 263 11.98 6.12 -9.39
N LEU A 264 11.30 4.99 -9.19
CA LEU A 264 9.86 4.85 -9.40
C LEU A 264 9.31 3.95 -8.30
N ILE A 265 8.24 4.41 -7.64
CA ILE A 265 7.52 3.60 -6.65
C ILE A 265 6.15 3.19 -7.18
N GLY A 266 5.65 2.07 -6.67
CA GLY A 266 4.25 1.70 -6.79
C GLY A 266 3.73 1.01 -5.53
N THR A 267 2.45 1.19 -5.28
CA THR A 267 1.78 0.73 -4.07
C THR A 267 0.48 0.04 -4.43
N LEU A 268 0.36 -1.26 -4.13
CA LEU A 268 -0.89 -2.00 -4.30
C LEU A 268 -1.57 -2.20 -2.93
N PRO A 269 -2.75 -1.58 -2.71
CA PRO A 269 -3.45 -1.66 -1.43
C PRO A 269 -3.64 -3.10 -0.95
N GLY A 270 -3.22 -3.38 0.29
CA GLY A 270 -3.33 -4.69 0.93
C GLY A 270 -2.31 -5.75 0.51
N LEU A 271 -1.55 -5.51 -0.57
CA LEU A 271 -0.62 -6.51 -1.13
C LEU A 271 0.84 -6.20 -0.83
N LEU A 272 1.37 -5.12 -1.40
CA LEU A 272 2.80 -4.86 -1.42
C LEU A 272 3.15 -3.44 -1.91
N GLY A 273 4.37 -3.03 -1.60
CA GLY A 273 5.06 -1.90 -2.23
C GLY A 273 6.16 -2.39 -3.17
N ILE A 274 6.35 -1.68 -4.27
CA ILE A 274 7.37 -1.92 -5.30
C ILE A 274 8.18 -0.65 -5.49
N SER A 275 9.45 -0.81 -5.80
CA SER A 275 10.30 0.27 -6.24
C SER A 275 11.31 -0.21 -7.29
N THR A 276 11.71 0.70 -8.17
CA THR A 276 12.79 0.50 -9.13
C THR A 276 13.72 1.72 -9.15
N LEU A 277 14.97 1.51 -9.53
CA LEU A 277 15.93 2.55 -9.90
C LEU A 277 16.45 2.28 -11.30
N SER A 278 16.31 3.27 -12.19
CA SER A 278 17.04 3.36 -13.46
C SER A 278 17.11 4.83 -13.89
N PRO A 279 18.30 5.46 -13.90
CA PRO A 279 18.44 6.92 -14.06
C PRO A 279 17.90 7.51 -15.36
N ARG A 280 17.89 6.77 -16.48
CA ARG A 280 17.41 7.30 -17.77
C ARG A 280 15.90 7.52 -17.76
N LEU A 281 15.50 8.73 -18.11
CA LEU A 281 14.13 9.21 -18.14
C LEU A 281 13.63 9.33 -19.59
N ASN A 282 12.34 9.07 -19.78
CA ASN A 282 11.65 9.35 -21.03
C ASN A 282 11.28 10.85 -21.13
N GLU A 283 10.65 11.25 -22.25
CA GLU A 283 10.24 12.64 -22.50
C GLU A 283 9.29 13.23 -21.42
N GLU A 284 8.58 12.36 -20.68
CA GLU A 284 7.70 12.79 -19.60
C GLU A 284 8.37 12.77 -18.21
N GLY A 285 9.67 12.54 -18.13
CA GLY A 285 10.45 12.57 -16.89
C GLY A 285 10.29 11.33 -16.00
N ASN A 286 9.86 10.20 -16.57
CA ASN A 286 9.73 8.92 -15.86
C ASN A 286 10.85 7.96 -16.25
N SER A 287 11.31 7.13 -15.32
CA SER A 287 12.32 6.11 -15.58
C SER A 287 11.88 5.14 -16.69
N VAL A 288 12.66 5.05 -17.78
CA VAL A 288 12.32 4.20 -18.95
C VAL A 288 12.20 2.73 -18.55
N ARG A 289 13.28 2.16 -18.02
CA ARG A 289 13.32 0.76 -17.58
C ARG A 289 12.41 0.51 -16.37
N GLY A 290 12.25 1.49 -15.48
CA GLY A 290 11.31 1.41 -14.37
C GLY A 290 9.87 1.21 -14.85
N VAL A 291 9.41 2.04 -15.79
CA VAL A 291 8.06 1.93 -16.39
C VAL A 291 7.86 0.57 -17.06
N GLU A 292 8.86 0.06 -17.78
CA GLU A 292 8.78 -1.26 -18.43
C GLU A 292 8.73 -2.41 -17.42
N ALA A 293 9.55 -2.37 -16.37
CA ALA A 293 9.54 -3.37 -15.30
C ALA A 293 8.16 -3.45 -14.62
N PHE A 294 7.53 -2.30 -14.34
CA PHE A 294 6.18 -2.25 -13.78
C PHE A 294 5.11 -2.81 -14.71
N LYS A 295 5.22 -2.57 -16.03
CA LYS A 295 4.32 -3.16 -17.03
C LYS A 295 4.44 -4.69 -17.07
N LEU A 296 5.67 -5.22 -17.03
CA LEU A 296 5.91 -6.66 -16.99
C LEU A 296 5.33 -7.27 -15.71
N MET A 297 5.62 -6.70 -14.54
CA MET A 297 5.08 -7.19 -13.27
C MET A 297 3.55 -7.15 -13.20
N SER A 298 2.92 -6.07 -13.65
CA SER A 298 1.45 -5.97 -13.68
C SER A 298 0.84 -7.08 -14.55
N LYS A 299 1.43 -7.34 -15.72
CA LYS A 299 0.98 -8.36 -16.67
C LYS A 299 1.21 -9.78 -16.15
N ASP A 300 2.41 -10.08 -15.69
CA ASP A 300 2.85 -11.45 -15.39
C ASP A 300 2.31 -11.94 -14.04
N MET A 301 2.20 -11.05 -13.06
CA MET A 301 1.69 -11.38 -11.71
C MET A 301 0.21 -10.99 -11.50
N GLY A 302 -0.44 -10.35 -12.48
CA GLY A 302 -1.81 -9.85 -12.33
C GLY A 302 -1.95 -8.70 -11.33
N LEU A 303 -0.84 -8.01 -11.03
CA LEU A 303 -0.72 -6.92 -10.07
C LEU A 303 -1.38 -5.64 -10.60
N HIS A 304 -2.70 -5.58 -10.53
CA HIS A 304 -3.50 -4.48 -11.05
C HIS A 304 -4.63 -4.12 -10.09
N LEU A 305 -4.78 -2.84 -9.73
CA LEU A 305 -5.81 -2.37 -8.77
C LEU A 305 -7.24 -2.74 -9.18
N MET A 306 -7.50 -2.75 -10.49
CA MET A 306 -8.79 -3.16 -11.08
C MET A 306 -8.83 -4.63 -11.52
N SER A 307 -7.89 -5.47 -11.07
CA SER A 307 -7.92 -6.90 -11.36
C SER A 307 -9.19 -7.53 -10.78
N THR A 308 -9.85 -8.36 -11.60
CA THR A 308 -11.07 -9.10 -11.20
C THR A 308 -10.81 -10.60 -11.06
N VAL A 309 -9.57 -11.03 -11.27
CA VAL A 309 -9.16 -12.44 -11.24
C VAL A 309 -9.12 -12.96 -9.80
N GLU A 310 -8.70 -12.12 -8.85
CA GLU A 310 -8.61 -12.47 -7.44
C GLU A 310 -9.93 -12.18 -6.71
N ARG A 311 -10.63 -13.25 -6.30
CA ARG A 311 -11.85 -13.14 -5.50
C ARG A 311 -11.50 -13.17 -4.02
N TYR A 312 -11.50 -12.01 -3.38
CA TYR A 312 -11.26 -11.90 -1.94
C TYR A 312 -12.53 -12.17 -1.13
N GLY A 313 -12.45 -13.08 -0.17
CA GLY A 313 -13.51 -13.32 0.82
C GLY A 313 -14.66 -14.22 0.37
N VAL A 314 -14.47 -15.06 -0.66
CA VAL A 314 -15.51 -16.00 -1.16
C VAL A 314 -15.61 -17.32 -0.39
N ASN A 315 -14.65 -17.65 0.49
CA ASN A 315 -14.64 -18.92 1.25
C ASN A 315 -14.38 -18.68 2.75
N ALA A 316 -15.25 -17.88 3.38
CA ALA A 316 -15.10 -17.48 4.77
C ALA A 316 -15.57 -18.55 5.78
N VAL A 317 -16.46 -19.45 5.35
CA VAL A 317 -16.91 -20.61 6.15
C VAL A 317 -15.95 -21.77 5.90
N ARG A 318 -15.19 -22.16 6.93
CA ARG A 318 -14.27 -23.30 6.89
C ARG A 318 -15.01 -24.62 7.02
N SER A 319 -15.99 -24.67 7.91
CA SER A 319 -16.84 -25.85 8.12
C SER A 319 -18.06 -25.48 8.96
N VAL A 320 -19.16 -26.20 8.74
CA VAL A 320 -20.32 -26.21 9.64
C VAL A 320 -20.43 -27.61 10.22
N ARG A 321 -20.39 -27.75 11.55
CA ARG A 321 -20.60 -29.02 12.26
C ARG A 321 -21.83 -28.92 13.14
N ARG A 322 -22.59 -30.02 13.22
CA ARG A 322 -23.80 -30.15 14.02
C ARG A 322 -23.67 -31.38 14.90
N GLU A 323 -23.83 -31.20 16.21
CA GLU A 323 -23.77 -32.28 17.19
C GLU A 323 -24.80 -32.04 18.29
N GLY A 324 -25.85 -32.87 18.33
CA GLY A 324 -26.96 -32.67 19.25
C GLY A 324 -27.67 -31.33 19.01
N ASP A 325 -27.71 -30.50 20.05
CA ASP A 325 -28.33 -29.16 20.03
C ASP A 325 -27.34 -28.05 19.63
N ASP A 326 -26.09 -28.39 19.29
CA ASP A 326 -25.02 -27.43 18.98
C ASP A 326 -24.71 -27.40 17.47
N ALA A 327 -24.74 -26.21 16.87
CA ALA A 327 -24.15 -25.91 15.57
C ALA A 327 -22.91 -25.04 15.72
N VAL A 328 -21.76 -25.51 15.24
CA VAL A 328 -20.49 -24.78 15.24
C VAL A 328 -20.11 -24.42 13.82
N VAL A 329 -20.06 -23.12 13.56
CA VAL A 329 -19.69 -22.53 12.27
C VAL A 329 -18.29 -21.98 12.41
N ARG A 330 -17.31 -22.70 11.87
CA ARG A 330 -15.92 -22.30 11.89
C ARG A 330 -15.62 -21.38 10.73
N LEU A 331 -15.07 -20.21 11.03
CA LEU A 331 -14.72 -19.18 10.08
C LEU A 331 -13.22 -19.17 9.82
N GLN A 332 -12.79 -18.63 8.68
CA GLN A 332 -11.37 -18.51 8.36
C GLN A 332 -11.05 -17.30 7.48
N GLY A 333 -9.76 -16.94 7.47
CA GLY A 333 -9.22 -15.87 6.65
C GLY A 333 -9.57 -14.48 7.19
N TYR A 334 -9.48 -13.46 6.33
CA TYR A 334 -9.84 -12.09 6.72
C TYR A 334 -11.32 -11.82 6.41
N ILE A 335 -12.11 -11.45 7.41
CA ILE A 335 -13.55 -11.22 7.23
C ILE A 335 -13.80 -9.78 6.75
N ASN A 336 -13.89 -9.64 5.43
CA ASN A 336 -14.33 -8.43 4.74
C ASN A 336 -15.86 -8.42 4.50
N PHE A 337 -16.36 -7.45 3.74
CA PHE A 337 -17.79 -7.35 3.40
C PHE A 337 -18.31 -8.62 2.71
N ASN A 338 -17.63 -9.10 1.65
CA ASN A 338 -18.06 -10.29 0.90
C ASN A 338 -18.04 -11.54 1.77
N ALA A 339 -17.02 -11.71 2.61
CA ALA A 339 -16.93 -12.81 3.56
C ALA A 339 -18.09 -12.79 4.55
N ALA A 340 -18.40 -11.62 5.12
CA ALA A 340 -19.54 -11.48 6.02
C ALA A 340 -20.87 -11.73 5.31
N GLU A 341 -21.04 -11.22 4.07
CA GLU A 341 -22.23 -11.47 3.26
C GLU A 341 -22.41 -12.97 2.95
N SER A 342 -21.36 -13.66 2.50
CA SER A 342 -21.35 -15.10 2.26
C SER A 342 -21.66 -15.88 3.54
N ILE A 343 -21.07 -15.52 4.69
CA ILE A 343 -21.43 -16.14 5.98
C ILE A 343 -22.92 -15.96 6.28
N LEU A 344 -23.44 -14.73 6.19
CA LEU A 344 -24.85 -14.46 6.48
C LEU A 344 -25.77 -15.21 5.50
N HIS A 345 -25.40 -15.28 4.22
CA HIS A 345 -26.21 -15.91 3.18
C HIS A 345 -26.16 -17.44 3.28
N GLU A 346 -24.97 -18.03 3.26
CA GLU A 346 -24.78 -19.47 3.33
C GLU A 346 -25.30 -19.96 4.68
N VAL A 347 -24.74 -19.46 5.79
CA VAL A 347 -24.96 -20.04 7.12
C VAL A 347 -26.33 -19.68 7.68
N PHE A 348 -26.78 -18.43 7.55
CA PHE A 348 -28.02 -18.01 8.22
C PHE A 348 -29.26 -18.06 7.31
N ALA A 349 -29.10 -18.01 5.98
CA ALA A 349 -30.23 -18.09 5.07
C ALA A 349 -30.38 -19.45 4.37
N GLN A 350 -29.29 -20.16 4.06
CA GLN A 350 -29.38 -21.44 3.32
C GLN A 350 -29.24 -22.68 4.21
N TYR A 351 -28.41 -22.64 5.26
CA TYR A 351 -28.19 -23.83 6.09
C TYR A 351 -29.38 -24.19 6.98
N GLU A 352 -30.44 -23.37 7.10
CA GLU A 352 -31.60 -23.62 7.98
C GLU A 352 -31.15 -24.21 9.33
N LEU A 353 -30.38 -23.44 10.10
CA LEU A 353 -29.91 -23.89 11.41
C LEU A 353 -31.11 -24.06 12.34
N GLU A 354 -31.39 -25.30 12.75
CA GLU A 354 -32.47 -25.64 13.68
C GLU A 354 -31.94 -25.84 15.11
N GLU A 355 -30.63 -25.95 15.26
CA GLU A 355 -29.94 -26.26 16.50
C GLU A 355 -30.14 -25.14 17.53
N LYS A 356 -30.37 -25.52 18.78
CA LYS A 356 -30.68 -24.56 19.85
C LYS A 356 -29.50 -23.64 20.15
N ASN A 357 -28.26 -24.11 20.04
CA ASN A 357 -27.05 -23.31 20.28
C ASN A 357 -26.28 -23.13 18.97
N ILE A 358 -25.99 -21.88 18.61
CA ILE A 358 -25.22 -21.53 17.41
C ILE A 358 -23.93 -20.81 17.84
N LEU A 359 -22.79 -21.37 17.46
CA LEU A 359 -21.46 -20.86 17.81
C LEU A 359 -20.69 -20.45 16.55
N LEU A 360 -20.17 -19.23 16.54
CA LEU A 360 -19.19 -18.80 15.54
C LEU A 360 -17.77 -18.97 16.08
N ASP A 361 -16.96 -19.78 15.41
CA ASP A 361 -15.57 -20.04 15.78
C ASP A 361 -14.63 -19.20 14.91
N PHE A 362 -14.00 -18.19 15.53
CA PHE A 362 -13.06 -17.24 14.93
C PHE A 362 -11.60 -17.68 15.07
N SER A 363 -11.31 -18.90 15.55
CA SER A 363 -9.94 -19.34 15.84
C SER A 363 -9.00 -19.36 14.61
N PHE A 364 -9.54 -19.38 13.39
CA PHE A 364 -8.76 -19.33 12.14
C PHE A 364 -8.96 -18.01 11.37
N VAL A 365 -9.55 -17.00 12.02
CA VAL A 365 -9.80 -15.70 11.43
C VAL A 365 -8.62 -14.79 11.72
N SER A 366 -7.98 -14.28 10.66
CA SER A 366 -6.79 -13.43 10.79
C SER A 366 -7.10 -11.96 11.09
N GLY A 367 -8.38 -11.56 10.96
CA GLY A 367 -8.82 -10.19 11.17
C GLY A 367 -10.20 -9.91 10.59
N SER A 368 -10.76 -8.74 10.89
CA SER A 368 -12.08 -8.34 10.39
C SER A 368 -12.21 -6.84 10.11
N SER A 369 -12.96 -6.49 9.06
CA SER A 369 -13.34 -5.11 8.78
C SER A 369 -14.42 -4.61 9.76
N LYS A 370 -14.54 -3.28 9.94
CA LYS A 370 -15.59 -2.70 10.80
C LYS A 370 -17.01 -3.05 10.31
N ILE A 371 -17.22 -3.03 8.99
CA ILE A 371 -18.51 -3.38 8.39
C ILE A 371 -18.83 -4.87 8.58
N ALA A 372 -17.85 -5.76 8.37
CA ALA A 372 -18.04 -7.19 8.61
C ALA A 372 -18.44 -7.50 10.05
N ARG A 373 -17.75 -6.91 11.04
CA ARG A 373 -18.12 -7.04 12.46
C ARG A 373 -19.57 -6.62 12.70
N ARG A 374 -19.97 -5.47 12.15
CA ARG A 374 -21.35 -4.97 12.26
C ARG A 374 -22.36 -5.93 11.64
N MET A 375 -22.08 -6.46 10.45
CA MET A 375 -22.92 -7.41 9.73
C MET A 375 -23.09 -8.72 10.49
N LEU A 376 -21.98 -9.32 10.95
CA LEU A 376 -22.01 -10.56 11.73
C LEU A 376 -22.75 -10.38 13.06
N LYS A 377 -22.53 -9.26 13.77
CA LYS A 377 -23.28 -8.94 15.00
C LYS A 377 -24.78 -8.83 14.73
N GLU A 378 -25.18 -8.20 13.63
CA GLU A 378 -26.59 -8.11 13.26
C GLU A 378 -27.18 -9.49 12.90
N GLY A 379 -26.43 -10.35 12.21
CA GLY A 379 -26.84 -11.73 11.95
C GLY A 379 -27.03 -12.55 13.22
N LEU A 380 -26.07 -12.48 14.16
CA LEU A 380 -26.16 -13.13 15.47
C LEU A 380 -27.37 -12.65 16.28
N ARG A 381 -27.65 -11.34 16.26
CA ARG A 381 -28.82 -10.77 16.93
C ARG A 381 -30.12 -11.38 16.40
N ARG A 382 -30.26 -11.51 15.08
CA ARG A 382 -31.45 -12.09 14.45
C ARG A 382 -31.62 -13.57 14.79
N LEU A 383 -30.55 -14.36 14.73
CA LEU A 383 -30.60 -15.75 15.18
C LEU A 383 -31.10 -15.86 16.63
N ARG A 384 -30.70 -14.94 17.50
CA ARG A 384 -31.22 -14.92 18.85
C ARG A 384 -32.70 -14.54 18.93
N GLU A 385 -33.14 -13.57 18.13
CA GLU A 385 -34.57 -13.21 18.03
C GLU A 385 -35.43 -14.38 17.52
N ASP A 386 -34.86 -15.22 16.65
CA ASP A 386 -35.49 -16.46 16.16
C ASP A 386 -35.49 -17.59 17.22
N GLY A 387 -34.86 -17.37 18.39
CA GLY A 387 -34.91 -18.26 19.54
C GLY A 387 -33.63 -19.07 19.80
N HIS A 388 -32.58 -18.88 19.00
CA HIS A 388 -31.31 -19.57 19.19
C HIS A 388 -30.45 -18.95 20.31
N HIS A 389 -29.68 -19.78 21.00
CA HIS A 389 -28.63 -19.34 21.91
C HIS A 389 -27.34 -19.12 21.14
N ILE A 390 -26.88 -17.87 21.05
CA ILE A 390 -25.65 -17.52 20.32
C ILE A 390 -24.42 -17.49 21.23
N ALA A 391 -23.25 -17.84 20.68
CA ALA A 391 -21.95 -17.58 21.30
C ALA A 391 -20.84 -17.45 20.24
N ALA A 392 -19.67 -16.97 20.66
CA ALA A 392 -18.46 -16.93 19.84
C ALA A 392 -17.26 -17.57 20.55
N ILE A 393 -16.39 -18.23 19.77
CA ILE A 393 -15.04 -18.61 20.19
C ILE A 393 -14.11 -17.62 19.48
N ASP A 394 -13.47 -16.72 20.23
CA ASP A 394 -12.73 -15.59 19.68
C ASP A 394 -11.44 -15.33 20.47
N PRO A 395 -10.42 -16.21 20.33
CA PRO A 395 -9.21 -16.16 21.16
C PRO A 395 -8.41 -14.86 20.96
N ASP A 396 -8.47 -14.29 19.75
CA ASP A 396 -7.73 -13.09 19.37
C ASP A 396 -8.57 -11.81 19.44
N GLY A 397 -9.80 -11.88 19.94
CA GLY A 397 -10.69 -10.72 20.10
C GLY A 397 -11.07 -10.04 18.79
N ILE A 398 -11.15 -10.80 17.69
CA ILE A 398 -11.44 -10.35 16.33
C ILE A 398 -12.80 -9.68 16.22
N LEU A 399 -13.81 -10.17 16.95
CA LEU A 399 -15.16 -9.62 16.87
C LEU A 399 -15.19 -8.21 17.42
N SER A 400 -14.44 -7.93 18.50
CA SER A 400 -14.19 -6.63 19.17
C SER A 400 -15.44 -5.76 19.41
N ASP A 401 -15.65 -5.26 20.63
CA ASP A 401 -16.95 -4.67 21.00
C ASP A 401 -18.10 -5.66 20.70
N ARG A 402 -18.31 -6.59 21.63
CA ARG A 402 -19.29 -7.69 21.50
C ARG A 402 -20.74 -7.24 21.68
N THR A 403 -20.97 -5.93 21.82
CA THR A 403 -22.30 -5.35 22.00
C THR A 403 -23.08 -5.40 20.69
N LEU A 404 -24.28 -5.96 20.75
CA LEU A 404 -25.27 -5.99 19.69
C LEU A 404 -26.06 -4.68 19.65
N SER A 405 -26.81 -4.45 18.56
CA SER A 405 -27.55 -3.20 18.36
C SER A 405 -28.68 -2.96 19.37
N ASP A 406 -29.14 -4.01 20.07
CA ASP A 406 -30.12 -3.91 21.16
C ASP A 406 -29.49 -3.84 22.57
N GLY A 407 -28.17 -3.63 22.64
CA GLY A 407 -27.44 -3.41 23.90
C GLY A 407 -27.05 -4.68 24.65
N THR A 408 -27.43 -5.85 24.15
CA THR A 408 -26.97 -7.15 24.68
C THR A 408 -25.58 -7.52 24.16
N GLU A 409 -24.91 -8.49 24.76
CA GLU A 409 -23.58 -8.94 24.30
C GLU A 409 -23.60 -10.34 23.67
N VAL A 410 -22.68 -10.59 22.75
CA VAL A 410 -22.33 -11.94 22.26
C VAL A 410 -21.48 -12.65 23.32
N PRO A 411 -21.97 -13.74 23.95
CA PRO A 411 -21.20 -14.51 24.91
C PRO A 411 -19.96 -15.14 24.29
N LEU A 412 -18.86 -15.22 25.04
CA LEU A 412 -17.69 -16.00 24.65
C LEU A 412 -17.76 -17.41 25.26
N ARG A 413 -17.26 -18.39 24.52
CA ARG A 413 -17.00 -19.74 25.03
C ARG A 413 -15.56 -20.15 24.78
N ASP A 414 -15.03 -20.96 25.68
CA ASP A 414 -13.78 -21.66 25.43
C ASP A 414 -14.02 -22.82 24.45
N SER A 415 -13.09 -23.02 23.53
CA SER A 415 -13.04 -24.16 22.63
C SER A 415 -13.07 -25.51 23.35
N SER A 416 -12.51 -25.61 24.57
CA SER A 416 -12.52 -26.84 25.38
C SER A 416 -13.90 -27.25 25.86
N ASP A 417 -14.82 -26.30 25.97
CA ASP A 417 -16.13 -26.48 26.61
C ASP A 417 -17.23 -26.81 25.59
N VAL A 418 -16.86 -27.00 24.33
CA VAL A 418 -17.76 -27.31 23.22
C VAL A 418 -17.38 -28.69 22.68
N PRO A 419 -18.16 -29.76 22.98
CA PRO A 419 -17.86 -31.13 22.53
C PRO A 419 -17.63 -31.25 21.02
N ALA A 420 -18.43 -30.53 20.23
CA ALA A 420 -18.30 -30.43 18.77
C ALA A 420 -16.97 -29.82 18.30
N VAL A 421 -16.29 -29.04 19.16
CA VAL A 421 -14.95 -28.47 18.94
C VAL A 421 -13.85 -29.37 19.53
N ALA A 422 -14.09 -30.03 20.65
CA ALA A 422 -13.14 -30.99 21.23
C ALA A 422 -12.94 -32.22 20.32
N SER A 423 -14.00 -32.67 19.63
CA SER A 423 -13.91 -33.74 18.62
C SER A 423 -13.12 -33.30 17.36
N LEU A 424 -13.08 -32.00 17.04
CA LEU A 424 -12.28 -31.44 15.94
C LEU A 424 -10.76 -31.54 16.20
N VAL A 425 -10.31 -31.28 17.42
CA VAL A 425 -8.88 -31.38 17.81
C VAL A 425 -8.39 -32.83 17.73
N GLY A 426 -9.29 -33.80 17.95
CA GLY A 426 -9.02 -35.23 17.77
C GLY A 426 -8.91 -35.67 16.30
N ASP A 427 -9.82 -35.17 15.44
CA ASP A 427 -9.84 -35.47 14.00
C ASP A 427 -8.66 -34.85 13.24
N GLU A 428 -8.24 -33.63 13.57
CA GLU A 428 -7.11 -32.96 12.89
C GLU A 428 -5.78 -33.68 13.18
N LYS A 429 -5.57 -34.17 14.41
CA LYS A 429 -4.42 -35.03 14.75
C LYS A 429 -4.40 -36.35 13.99
N HIS A 430 -5.58 -36.88 13.63
CA HIS A 430 -5.69 -38.11 12.85
C HIS A 430 -5.47 -37.89 11.35
N LYS A 431 -5.92 -36.75 10.80
CA LYS A 431 -5.67 -36.38 9.40
C LYS A 431 -4.20 -36.04 9.13
N ASP A 432 -3.53 -35.34 10.04
CA ASP A 432 -2.08 -35.07 9.92
C ASP A 432 -1.24 -36.36 9.93
N ALA A 433 -1.70 -37.38 10.67
CA ALA A 433 -1.06 -38.70 10.71
C ALA A 433 -1.34 -39.56 9.45
N GLU A 434 -2.51 -39.39 8.81
CA GLU A 434 -2.81 -40.07 7.54
C GLU A 434 -2.17 -39.38 6.33
N GLN A 435 -2.04 -38.06 6.35
CA GLN A 435 -1.45 -37.28 5.25
C GLN A 435 0.07 -37.47 5.18
N THR A 436 0.75 -37.58 6.33
CA THR A 436 2.17 -38.00 6.39
C THR A 436 2.41 -39.44 5.94
N SER A 437 1.37 -40.28 5.83
CA SER A 437 1.48 -41.65 5.30
C SER A 437 1.19 -41.78 3.80
N ARG A 438 0.54 -40.77 3.19
CA ARG A 438 0.18 -40.76 1.75
C ARG A 438 1.18 -40.02 0.87
N ASP A 439 1.98 -39.11 1.40
CA ASP A 439 3.00 -38.35 0.64
C ASP A 439 4.27 -39.16 0.27
N ASN A 440 4.22 -40.49 0.34
CA ASN A 440 5.36 -41.38 0.03
C ASN A 440 5.11 -42.30 -1.19
N GLN A 441 4.18 -41.94 -2.08
CA GLN A 441 4.07 -42.55 -3.41
C GLN A 441 4.32 -41.49 -4.50
N PRO A 442 5.31 -41.70 -5.40
CA PRO A 442 5.56 -40.77 -6.50
C PRO A 442 4.56 -41.05 -7.61
N ASP A 443 3.56 -40.18 -7.79
CA ASP A 443 2.78 -40.14 -9.02
C ASP A 443 3.61 -39.44 -10.09
N GLY A 444 4.08 -40.24 -11.05
CA GLY A 444 4.71 -39.76 -12.27
C GLY A 444 3.64 -39.39 -13.29
N GLU A 445 3.68 -38.15 -13.76
CA GLU A 445 3.12 -37.78 -15.05
C GLU A 445 4.17 -37.02 -15.86
N ASP A 446 4.50 -37.63 -17.00
CA ASP A 446 5.47 -37.20 -18.00
C ASP A 446 5.03 -35.89 -18.68
N TYR A 447 5.92 -34.90 -18.73
CA TYR A 447 5.82 -33.78 -19.66
C TYR A 447 6.43 -34.20 -21.01
N GLU A 448 5.58 -34.58 -21.98
CA GLU A 448 5.97 -34.76 -23.37
C GLU A 448 6.36 -33.42 -24.01
N ILE A 449 7.65 -33.26 -24.30
CA ILE A 449 8.18 -32.21 -25.17
C ILE A 449 7.93 -32.64 -26.62
N ASN A 450 6.90 -32.06 -27.25
CA ASN A 450 6.69 -32.20 -28.69
C ASN A 450 7.75 -31.42 -29.45
N GLY A 451 8.78 -32.13 -29.90
CA GLY A 451 9.62 -31.73 -31.02
C GLY A 451 8.99 -32.18 -32.34
N GLN A 452 8.76 -31.24 -33.25
CA GLN A 452 8.79 -31.50 -34.69
C GLN A 452 9.48 -30.32 -35.38
N GLY A 453 10.63 -30.61 -35.98
CA GLY A 453 11.32 -29.72 -36.89
C GLY A 453 10.84 -29.87 -38.33
N VAL A 454 11.11 -28.85 -39.13
CA VAL A 454 11.86 -28.91 -40.40
C VAL A 454 12.73 -27.66 -40.49
#